data_AF-A0A8J4X549-F1
#
_entry.id   AF-A0A8J4X549-F1
#
_cell.length_a   1.000
_cell.length_b   1.000
_cell.length_c   1.000
_cell.angle_alpha   90.00
_cell.angle_beta   90.00
_cell.angle_gamma   90.00
#
_symmetry.space_group_name_H-M   'P 1'
#
loop_
_entity.id
_entity.type
_entity.pdbx_description
1 polymer ?
#
loop_
_entity_poly.entity_id
_entity_poly.type
_entity_poly.pdbx_seq_one_letter_code
_entity_poly.pdbx_strand_id
1 'polypeptide(L)'
;MEPADVSLPIDVRVPFDRLQDIRAFLMYHEIYYDIMIQDLQDVLEEEQREMLRAKSLQPRSTDDYNYASYHTLNEINSFIDQLVQENPGFVSKIVIGQSYEGRPLNILKFSTGANRPGLWIDTGIHSREWVTQASGIWFSKKIVTDYGRDAELTDILNKYDIFLEIVTNPDGFQFTHTNNRMWRKTRKPNPGSSCVGVDPNRNWDAAFGGPGASSTPCSETYRGPRANSEPEVKAIVDFVQSHGNIKAFVSIHSYSQMLLYPYGYTKTPCKDQAELHELARQAITELSSLYNTQYRYGSIITTI
;
A
#
# COMPACT_ATOMS: atom_id res chain seq x y z
N MET A 1 2.43 -15.36 -2.67
CA MET A 1 1.92 -15.37 -1.29
C MET A 1 2.59 -16.50 -0.52
N GLU A 2 2.62 -16.45 0.82
CA GLU A 2 2.99 -17.66 1.59
C GLU A 2 1.83 -18.67 1.51
N PRO A 3 2.09 -19.99 1.55
CA PRO A 3 1.03 -20.99 1.63
C PRO A 3 0.15 -20.79 2.87
N ALA A 4 -1.15 -20.59 2.69
CA ALA A 4 -2.09 -20.30 3.77
C ALA A 4 -3.13 -21.41 3.96
N ASP A 5 -3.81 -21.82 2.88
CA ASP A 5 -4.83 -22.86 2.88
C ASP A 5 -4.72 -23.71 1.60
N VAL A 6 -5.11 -24.99 1.69
CA VAL A 6 -5.05 -25.95 0.57
C VAL A 6 -5.95 -25.56 -0.61
N SER A 7 -6.97 -24.73 -0.38
CA SER A 7 -7.91 -24.26 -1.39
C SER A 7 -7.47 -22.99 -2.12
N LEU A 8 -6.35 -22.38 -1.72
CA LEU A 8 -5.90 -21.09 -2.26
C LEU A 8 -4.65 -21.24 -3.14
N PRO A 9 -4.61 -20.55 -4.29
CA PRO A 9 -3.45 -20.59 -5.17
C PRO A 9 -2.22 -19.94 -4.51
N ILE A 10 -1.04 -20.49 -4.81
CA ILE A 10 0.24 -19.96 -4.32
C ILE A 10 1.02 -19.42 -5.52
N ASP A 11 1.12 -18.09 -5.59
CA ASP A 11 1.93 -17.45 -6.61
C ASP A 11 3.37 -17.25 -6.12
N VAL A 12 4.33 -17.76 -6.89
CA VAL A 12 5.76 -17.68 -6.61
C VAL A 12 6.53 -17.25 -7.85
N ARG A 13 7.41 -16.25 -7.70
CA ARG A 13 8.40 -15.89 -8.72
C ARG A 13 9.61 -16.81 -8.56
N VAL A 14 9.95 -17.54 -9.60
CA VAL A 14 11.12 -18.43 -9.63
C VAL A 14 12.24 -17.79 -10.48
N PRO A 15 13.43 -17.55 -9.91
CA PRO A 15 14.60 -17.13 -10.69
C PRO A 15 14.96 -18.13 -11.79
N PHE A 16 15.45 -17.65 -12.94
CA PHE A 16 15.75 -18.48 -14.11
C PHE A 16 16.71 -19.64 -13.80
N ASP A 17 17.75 -19.38 -13.02
CA ASP A 17 18.77 -20.34 -12.58
C ASP A 17 18.21 -21.43 -11.64
N ARG A 18 17.03 -21.22 -11.05
CA ARG A 18 16.35 -22.17 -10.17
C ARG A 18 15.17 -22.88 -10.84
N LEU A 19 14.86 -22.55 -12.09
CA LEU A 19 13.65 -23.03 -12.77
C LEU A 19 13.62 -24.56 -12.88
N GLN A 20 14.74 -25.19 -13.24
CA GLN A 20 14.80 -26.65 -13.40
C GLN A 20 14.67 -27.37 -12.06
N ASP A 21 15.35 -26.88 -11.01
CA ASP A 21 15.27 -27.44 -9.66
C ASP A 21 13.83 -27.42 -9.14
N ILE A 22 13.14 -26.28 -9.28
CA ILE A 22 11.76 -26.13 -8.81
C ILE A 22 10.81 -27.00 -9.62
N ARG A 23 10.97 -27.08 -10.94
CA ARG A 23 10.15 -27.99 -11.77
C ARG A 23 10.33 -29.45 -11.35
N ALA A 24 11.57 -29.89 -11.14
CA ALA A 24 11.85 -31.25 -10.69
C ALA A 24 11.25 -31.51 -9.30
N PHE A 25 11.35 -30.56 -8.38
CA PHE A 25 10.74 -30.65 -7.06
C PHE A 25 9.21 -30.79 -7.14
N LEU A 26 8.54 -29.91 -7.90
CA LEU A 26 7.09 -29.94 -8.04
C LEU A 26 6.62 -31.25 -8.70
N MET A 27 7.31 -31.72 -9.74
CA MET A 27 7.01 -33.00 -10.39
C MET A 27 7.19 -34.19 -9.45
N TYR A 28 8.29 -34.24 -8.69
CA TYR A 28 8.58 -35.32 -7.75
C TYR A 28 7.52 -35.41 -6.64
N HIS A 29 7.00 -34.27 -6.20
CA HIS A 29 5.97 -34.19 -5.17
C HIS A 29 4.53 -34.16 -5.72
N GLU A 30 4.35 -34.36 -7.03
CA GLU A 30 3.03 -34.32 -7.70
C GLU A 30 2.25 -33.01 -7.43
N ILE A 31 2.97 -31.90 -7.28
CA ILE A 31 2.39 -30.57 -7.09
C ILE A 31 2.14 -29.97 -8.47
N TYR A 32 0.86 -29.87 -8.83
CA TYR A 32 0.42 -29.23 -10.06
C TYR A 32 0.67 -27.71 -10.02
N TYR A 33 1.09 -27.15 -11.16
CA TYR A 33 1.35 -25.72 -11.31
C TYR A 33 1.02 -25.26 -12.73
N ASP A 34 0.69 -23.98 -12.85
CA ASP A 34 0.53 -23.27 -14.12
C ASP A 34 1.50 -22.10 -14.21
N ILE A 35 1.99 -21.80 -15.41
CA ILE A 35 2.86 -20.65 -15.65
C ILE A 35 1.98 -19.43 -15.98
N MET A 36 1.87 -18.50 -15.05
CA MET A 36 1.09 -17.27 -15.24
C MET A 36 1.83 -16.20 -16.05
N ILE A 37 3.13 -16.02 -15.78
CA ILE A 37 4.00 -15.05 -16.47
C ILE A 37 5.21 -15.82 -16.96
N GLN A 38 5.37 -15.89 -18.28
CA GLN A 38 6.41 -16.69 -18.91
C GLN A 38 7.81 -16.04 -18.75
N ASP A 39 7.89 -14.73 -18.97
CA ASP A 39 9.08 -13.93 -18.72
C ASP A 39 8.67 -12.64 -18.01
N LEU A 40 9.19 -12.46 -16.79
CA LEU A 40 8.93 -11.25 -16.01
C LEU A 40 9.65 -10.05 -16.62
N GLN A 41 10.81 -10.25 -17.25
CA GLN A 41 11.60 -9.17 -17.82
C GLN A 41 10.85 -8.46 -18.94
N ASP A 42 10.12 -9.19 -19.79
CA ASP A 42 9.29 -8.62 -20.85
C ASP A 42 8.24 -7.64 -20.30
N VAL A 43 7.56 -8.02 -19.22
CA VAL A 43 6.56 -7.19 -18.53
C VAL A 43 7.20 -5.94 -17.93
N LEU A 44 8.38 -6.07 -17.33
CA LEU A 44 9.10 -4.93 -16.75
C LEU A 44 9.61 -3.96 -17.80
N GLU A 45 10.07 -4.47 -18.95
CA GLU A 45 10.49 -3.61 -20.06
C GLU A 45 9.33 -2.88 -20.71
N GLU A 46 8.15 -3.51 -20.79
CA GLU A 46 6.93 -2.84 -21.23
C GLU A 46 6.54 -1.71 -20.28
N GLU A 47 6.49 -1.96 -18.97
CA GLU A 47 6.24 -0.95 -17.94
C GLU A 47 7.22 0.23 -18.07
N GLN A 48 8.52 -0.04 -18.22
CA GLN A 48 9.53 1.01 -18.41
C GLN A 48 9.33 1.80 -19.70
N ARG A 49 9.01 1.14 -20.82
CA ARG A 49 8.73 1.82 -22.10
C ARG A 49 7.52 2.74 -21.98
N GLU A 50 6.47 2.31 -21.31
CA GLU A 50 5.27 3.13 -21.07
C GLU A 50 5.59 4.35 -20.20
N MET A 51 6.31 4.15 -19.09
CA MET A 51 6.76 5.25 -18.25
C MET A 51 7.64 6.25 -19.01
N LEU A 52 8.54 5.79 -19.87
CA LEU A 52 9.40 6.66 -20.67
C LEU A 52 8.61 7.42 -21.75
N ARG A 53 7.57 6.83 -22.34
CA ARG A 53 6.67 7.52 -23.27
C ARG A 53 5.78 8.53 -22.56
N ALA A 54 5.37 8.21 -21.33
CA ALA A 54 4.54 9.06 -20.49
C ALA A 54 5.31 10.24 -19.87
N LYS A 55 6.66 10.20 -19.85
CA LYS A 55 7.51 11.35 -19.51
C LYS A 55 7.34 12.47 -20.53
N SER A 56 6.27 13.23 -20.39
CA SER A 56 6.12 14.55 -20.98
C SER A 56 6.96 15.58 -20.19
N LEU A 57 6.99 16.82 -20.67
CA LEU A 57 7.49 17.94 -19.88
C LEU A 57 6.80 17.95 -18.51
N GLN A 58 7.55 18.31 -17.46
CA GLN A 58 7.02 18.42 -16.09
C GLN A 58 5.63 19.07 -16.10
N PRO A 59 4.61 18.43 -15.51
CA PRO A 59 3.25 18.92 -15.55
C PRO A 59 3.20 20.33 -14.95
N ARG A 60 2.47 21.25 -15.59
CA ARG A 60 2.37 22.64 -15.14
C ARG A 60 1.37 22.79 -14.00
N SER A 61 0.39 21.90 -13.95
CA SER A 61 -0.62 21.81 -12.92
C SER A 61 -1.03 20.35 -12.70
N THR A 62 -1.82 20.10 -11.65
CA THR A 62 -2.40 18.77 -11.43
C THR A 62 -3.45 18.39 -12.46
N ASP A 63 -3.97 19.33 -13.27
CA ASP A 63 -4.88 19.02 -14.39
C ASP A 63 -4.14 18.39 -15.59
N ASP A 64 -2.88 18.78 -15.79
CA ASP A 64 -2.02 18.26 -16.87
C ASP A 64 -1.25 16.98 -16.46
N TYR A 65 -1.45 16.51 -15.22
CA TYR A 65 -0.77 15.34 -14.69
C TYR A 65 -1.27 14.05 -15.35
N ASN A 66 -0.35 13.17 -15.77
CA ASN A 66 -0.74 11.89 -16.39
C ASN A 66 -1.09 10.85 -15.32
N TYR A 67 -2.36 10.75 -14.93
CA TYR A 67 -2.82 9.75 -13.95
C TYR A 67 -2.85 8.31 -14.47
N ALA A 68 -2.60 8.08 -15.76
CA ALA A 68 -2.60 6.76 -16.38
C ALA A 68 -1.20 6.12 -16.46
N SER A 69 -0.18 6.73 -15.85
CA SER A 69 1.19 6.20 -15.80
C SER A 69 1.71 6.08 -14.37
N TYR A 70 2.70 5.21 -14.17
CA TYR A 70 3.49 5.21 -12.94
C TYR A 70 4.50 6.36 -12.93
N HIS A 71 4.80 6.86 -11.73
CA HIS A 71 5.62 8.04 -11.49
C HIS A 71 6.73 7.75 -10.49
N THR A 72 7.86 8.43 -10.64
CA THR A 72 8.96 8.37 -9.68
C THR A 72 8.61 9.09 -8.38
N LEU A 73 9.33 8.80 -7.31
CA LEU A 73 9.14 9.47 -6.01
C LEU A 73 9.21 11.00 -6.11
N ASN A 74 10.12 11.52 -6.96
CA ASN A 74 10.25 12.97 -7.17
C ASN A 74 9.02 13.56 -7.86
N GLU A 75 8.49 12.89 -8.88
CA GLU A 75 7.27 13.33 -9.59
C GLU A 75 6.04 13.31 -8.66
N ILE A 76 5.95 12.33 -7.76
CA ILE A 76 4.88 12.26 -6.75
C ILE A 76 5.03 13.40 -5.72
N ASN A 77 6.24 13.68 -5.23
CA ASN A 77 6.46 14.79 -4.31
C ASN A 77 6.14 16.14 -4.96
N SER A 78 6.52 16.34 -6.23
CA SER A 78 6.14 17.53 -7.00
C SER A 78 4.62 17.64 -7.16
N PHE A 79 3.92 16.52 -7.41
CA PHE A 79 2.46 16.50 -7.46
C PHE A 79 1.82 16.93 -6.14
N ILE A 80 2.31 16.41 -5.00
CA ILE A 80 1.83 16.81 -3.67
C ILE A 80 1.98 18.32 -3.48
N ASP A 81 3.13 18.89 -3.86
CA ASP A 81 3.38 20.33 -3.74
C ASP A 81 2.46 21.16 -4.65
N GLN A 82 2.26 20.73 -5.90
CA GLN A 82 1.33 21.37 -6.84
C GLN A 82 -0.12 21.32 -6.33
N LEU A 83 -0.58 20.17 -5.83
CA LEU A 83 -1.94 20.01 -5.34
C LEU A 83 -2.23 20.94 -4.15
N VAL A 84 -1.29 21.09 -3.23
CA VAL A 84 -1.39 22.04 -2.12
C VAL A 84 -1.41 23.48 -2.61
N GLN A 85 -0.53 23.83 -3.56
CA GLN A 85 -0.44 25.17 -4.12
C GLN A 85 -1.74 25.57 -4.86
N GLU A 86 -2.37 24.64 -5.56
CA GLU A 86 -3.59 24.88 -6.33
C GLU A 86 -4.86 24.94 -5.47
N ASN A 87 -4.83 24.38 -4.25
CA ASN A 87 -6.00 24.27 -3.37
C ASN A 87 -5.74 24.89 -1.99
N PRO A 88 -5.29 26.16 -1.92
CA PRO A 88 -4.92 26.79 -0.65
C PRO A 88 -6.14 26.89 0.27
N GLY A 89 -5.97 26.44 1.52
CA GLY A 89 -7.02 26.46 2.54
C GLY A 89 -7.93 25.23 2.56
N PHE A 90 -7.81 24.32 1.57
CA PHE A 90 -8.51 23.04 1.57
C PHE A 90 -7.55 21.85 1.71
N VAL A 91 -6.39 21.93 1.04
CA VAL A 91 -5.35 20.89 1.09
C VAL A 91 -4.10 21.43 1.78
N SER A 92 -3.51 20.64 2.67
CA SER A 92 -2.19 20.94 3.24
C SER A 92 -1.30 19.70 3.29
N LYS A 93 0.01 19.92 3.17
CA LYS A 93 1.04 18.87 3.36
C LYS A 93 1.53 18.90 4.80
N ILE A 94 1.54 17.75 5.46
CA ILE A 94 2.10 17.56 6.81
C ILE A 94 3.24 16.54 6.69
N VAL A 95 4.38 16.84 7.32
CA VAL A 95 5.49 15.89 7.44
C VAL A 95 5.39 15.21 8.80
N ILE A 96 5.08 13.91 8.82
CA ILE A 96 4.87 13.15 10.07
C ILE A 96 6.15 12.51 10.61
N GLY A 97 7.22 12.53 9.82
CA GLY A 97 8.50 11.95 10.18
C GLY A 97 9.46 11.89 9.00
N GLN A 98 10.48 11.06 9.14
CA GLN A 98 11.44 10.75 8.09
C GLN A 98 11.59 9.23 7.98
N SER A 99 11.79 8.74 6.76
CA SER A 99 12.18 7.36 6.50
C SER A 99 13.58 7.06 7.03
N TYR A 100 14.01 5.80 6.96
CA TYR A 100 15.36 5.43 7.38
C TYR A 100 16.47 6.18 6.61
N GLU A 101 16.32 6.34 5.30
CA GLU A 101 17.28 7.07 4.44
C GLU A 101 17.05 8.60 4.45
N GLY A 102 16.21 9.12 5.36
CA GLY A 102 16.03 10.56 5.60
C GLY A 102 15.05 11.27 4.65
N ARG A 103 14.19 10.53 3.94
CA ARG A 103 13.16 11.11 3.08
C ARG A 103 11.96 11.54 3.92
N PRO A 104 11.34 12.71 3.66
CA PRO A 104 10.18 13.14 4.43
C PRO A 104 8.99 12.20 4.20
N LEU A 105 8.29 11.87 5.29
CA LEU A 105 7.03 11.12 5.26
C LEU A 105 5.89 12.15 5.14
N ASN A 106 5.44 12.36 3.90
CA ASN A 106 4.47 13.39 3.55
C ASN A 106 3.06 12.80 3.56
N ILE A 107 2.15 13.46 4.30
CA ILE A 107 0.71 13.20 4.21
C ILE A 107 -0.01 14.44 3.66
N LEU A 108 -1.04 14.22 2.86
CA LEU A 108 -2.01 15.24 2.47
C LEU A 108 -3.16 15.25 3.49
N LYS A 109 -3.47 16.44 4.01
CA LYS A 109 -4.67 16.69 4.80
C LYS A 109 -5.69 17.44 3.94
N PHE A 110 -6.88 16.88 3.79
CA PHE A 110 -8.05 17.52 3.18
C PHE A 110 -9.01 17.91 4.30
N SER A 111 -9.33 19.20 4.40
CA SER A 111 -10.09 19.71 5.54
C SER A 111 -10.81 21.01 5.24
N THR A 112 -11.98 21.20 5.86
CA THR A 112 -12.77 22.43 5.76
C THR A 112 -12.97 23.11 7.12
N GLY A 113 -12.22 22.67 8.16
CA GLY A 113 -12.34 23.19 9.52
C GLY A 113 -11.25 22.68 10.47
N ALA A 114 -11.32 23.09 11.74
CA ALA A 114 -10.36 22.66 12.77
C ALA A 114 -10.92 21.55 13.66
N ASN A 115 -10.03 20.71 14.20
CA ASN A 115 -10.32 19.71 15.25
C ASN A 115 -11.43 18.69 14.91
N ARG A 116 -11.47 18.19 13.67
CA ARG A 116 -12.43 17.18 13.25
C ARG A 116 -11.94 15.75 13.51
N PRO A 117 -12.85 14.77 13.61
CA PRO A 117 -12.45 13.37 13.51
C PRO A 117 -11.80 13.10 12.14
N GLY A 118 -10.79 12.23 12.11
CA GLY A 118 -10.01 11.97 10.91
C GLY A 118 -10.30 10.61 10.28
N LEU A 119 -10.16 10.52 8.96
CA LEU A 119 -10.14 9.28 8.18
C LEU A 119 -8.72 9.13 7.63
N TRP A 120 -8.07 8.01 7.93
CA TRP A 120 -6.72 7.73 7.46
C TRP A 120 -6.75 6.78 6.26
N ILE A 121 -6.01 7.13 5.22
CA ILE A 121 -5.77 6.30 4.04
C ILE A 121 -4.26 6.28 3.78
N ASP A 122 -3.67 5.10 3.63
CA ASP A 122 -2.29 4.96 3.19
C ASP A 122 -2.16 4.01 2.01
N THR A 123 -1.19 4.29 1.16
CA THR A 123 -0.83 3.46 0.01
C THR A 123 0.67 3.18 -0.02
N GLY A 124 1.07 2.10 -0.68
CA GLY A 124 2.47 1.86 -0.98
C GLY A 124 3.35 1.51 0.22
N ILE A 125 2.79 0.98 1.32
CA ILE A 125 3.58 0.47 2.45
C ILE A 125 4.49 -0.68 2.00
N HIS A 126 4.06 -1.49 1.02
CA HIS A 126 4.96 -2.35 0.25
C HIS A 126 5.32 -1.70 -1.06
N SER A 127 6.62 -1.53 -1.28
CA SER A 127 7.12 -0.67 -2.36
C SER A 127 6.83 -1.17 -3.78
N ARG A 128 6.74 -2.48 -4.01
CA ARG A 128 6.49 -3.05 -5.35
C ARG A 128 5.04 -2.91 -5.84
N GLU A 129 4.12 -2.53 -4.96
CA GLU A 129 2.67 -2.51 -5.21
C GLU A 129 2.25 -1.19 -5.90
N TRP A 130 2.92 -0.83 -7.01
CA TRP A 130 2.89 0.50 -7.66
C TRP A 130 1.50 1.07 -7.96
N VAL A 131 0.51 0.20 -8.22
CA VAL A 131 -0.88 0.63 -8.45
C VAL A 131 -1.44 1.36 -7.23
N THR A 132 -1.01 1.03 -6.01
CA THR A 132 -1.50 1.66 -4.79
C THR A 132 -1.07 3.13 -4.71
N GLN A 133 0.20 3.44 -4.99
CA GLN A 133 0.68 4.83 -5.03
C GLN A 133 -0.01 5.60 -6.16
N ALA A 134 -0.12 5.00 -7.36
CA ALA A 134 -0.82 5.62 -8.49
C ALA A 134 -2.29 5.94 -8.16
N SER A 135 -3.00 5.02 -7.50
CA SER A 135 -4.36 5.26 -7.01
C SER A 135 -4.40 6.35 -5.94
N GLY A 136 -3.43 6.41 -5.02
CA GLY A 136 -3.33 7.49 -4.02
C GLY A 136 -3.23 8.89 -4.65
N ILE A 137 -2.44 9.03 -5.72
CA ILE A 137 -2.37 10.28 -6.51
C ILE A 137 -3.76 10.60 -7.10
N TRP A 138 -4.41 9.61 -7.72
CA TRP A 138 -5.73 9.81 -8.32
C TRP A 138 -6.80 10.16 -7.28
N PHE A 139 -6.84 9.50 -6.13
CA PHE A 139 -7.74 9.83 -5.02
C PHE A 139 -7.57 11.27 -4.57
N SER A 140 -6.31 11.72 -4.46
CA SER A 140 -6.00 13.11 -4.07
C SER A 140 -6.63 14.12 -5.03
N LYS A 141 -6.51 13.88 -6.35
CA LYS A 141 -7.13 14.73 -7.36
C LYS A 141 -8.66 14.61 -7.36
N LYS A 142 -9.19 13.40 -7.17
CA LYS A 142 -10.63 13.14 -7.11
C LYS A 142 -11.28 13.89 -5.97
N ILE A 143 -10.68 13.86 -4.78
CA ILE A 143 -11.16 14.57 -3.59
C ILE A 143 -11.30 16.08 -3.86
N VAL A 144 -10.27 16.73 -4.43
CA VAL A 144 -10.35 18.17 -4.73
C VAL A 144 -11.32 18.50 -5.87
N THR A 145 -11.44 17.60 -6.84
CA THR A 145 -12.30 17.81 -8.01
C THR A 145 -13.78 17.67 -7.67
N ASP A 146 -14.10 16.77 -6.73
CA ASP A 146 -15.48 16.43 -6.40
C ASP A 146 -16.00 17.18 -5.17
N TYR A 147 -15.14 17.71 -4.29
CA TYR A 147 -15.59 18.53 -3.17
C TYR A 147 -16.39 19.75 -3.67
N GLY A 148 -17.61 19.92 -3.14
CA GLY A 148 -18.57 20.93 -3.60
C GLY A 148 -19.37 20.55 -4.86
N ARG A 149 -19.13 19.36 -5.44
CA ARG A 149 -19.86 18.83 -6.60
C ARG A 149 -20.58 17.51 -6.29
N ASP A 150 -19.88 16.60 -5.64
CA ASP A 150 -20.45 15.35 -5.13
C ASP A 150 -20.99 15.56 -3.71
N ALA A 151 -22.28 15.28 -3.50
CA ALA A 151 -22.96 15.57 -2.25
C ALA A 151 -22.44 14.71 -1.09
N GLU A 152 -22.15 13.44 -1.33
CA GLU A 152 -21.72 12.49 -0.29
C GLU A 152 -20.30 12.82 0.18
N LEU A 153 -19.36 13.01 -0.74
CA LEU A 153 -18.00 13.43 -0.42
C LEU A 153 -17.99 14.79 0.29
N THR A 154 -18.82 15.74 -0.17
CA THR A 154 -18.93 17.06 0.47
C THR A 154 -19.41 16.93 1.91
N ASP A 155 -20.41 16.09 2.17
CA ASP A 155 -20.91 15.82 3.52
C ASP A 155 -19.87 15.12 4.40
N ILE A 156 -19.06 14.22 3.83
CA ILE A 156 -17.93 13.59 4.54
C ILE A 156 -16.92 14.67 4.94
N LEU A 157 -16.44 15.50 4.01
CA LEU A 157 -15.42 16.52 4.27
C LEU A 157 -15.93 17.68 5.14
N ASN A 158 -17.24 17.88 5.24
CA ASN A 158 -17.83 18.82 6.20
C ASN A 158 -17.79 18.30 7.64
N LYS A 159 -17.68 16.99 7.84
CA LYS A 159 -17.70 16.33 9.16
C LYS A 159 -16.34 15.79 9.58
N TYR A 160 -15.52 15.37 8.62
CA TYR A 160 -14.25 14.68 8.84
C TYR A 160 -13.10 15.37 8.12
N ASP A 161 -11.89 15.18 8.64
CA ASP A 161 -10.64 15.43 7.90
C ASP A 161 -10.22 14.12 7.22
N ILE A 162 -9.70 14.18 5.99
CA ILE A 162 -9.08 13.03 5.33
C ILE A 162 -7.57 13.22 5.36
N PHE A 163 -6.84 12.21 5.84
CA PHE A 163 -5.39 12.12 5.80
C PHE A 163 -4.99 11.03 4.82
N LEU A 164 -4.18 11.38 3.81
CA LEU A 164 -3.74 10.47 2.77
C LEU A 164 -2.22 10.46 2.66
N GLU A 165 -1.61 9.31 2.96
CA GLU A 165 -0.18 9.05 2.75
C GLU A 165 0.03 8.27 1.44
N ILE A 166 0.48 8.97 0.39
CA ILE A 166 0.62 8.38 -0.97
C ILE A 166 1.80 7.40 -1.07
N VAL A 167 2.88 7.65 -0.33
CA VAL A 167 4.10 6.81 -0.38
C VAL A 167 4.58 6.51 1.03
N THR A 168 3.97 5.50 1.63
CA THR A 168 4.23 5.10 3.02
C THR A 168 5.64 4.51 3.23
N ASN A 169 6.21 3.90 2.20
CA ASN A 169 7.58 3.35 2.22
C ASN A 169 8.43 3.99 1.11
N PRO A 170 8.87 5.26 1.27
CA PRO A 170 9.54 6.00 0.19
C PRO A 170 10.91 5.43 -0.16
N ASP A 171 11.63 4.85 0.80
CA ASP A 171 12.95 4.27 0.54
C ASP A 171 12.83 2.99 -0.29
N GLY A 172 11.90 2.11 0.09
CA GLY A 172 11.59 0.93 -0.71
C GLY A 172 11.09 1.33 -2.10
N PHE A 173 10.21 2.33 -2.19
CA PHE A 173 9.65 2.78 -3.46
C PHE A 173 10.76 3.31 -4.39
N GLN A 174 11.63 4.19 -3.89
CA GLN A 174 12.80 4.65 -4.66
C GLN A 174 13.66 3.48 -5.14
N PHE A 175 13.91 2.48 -4.27
CA PHE A 175 14.70 1.30 -4.60
C PHE A 175 14.06 0.42 -5.69
N THR A 176 12.71 0.41 -5.80
CA THR A 176 12.02 -0.28 -6.90
C THR A 176 12.23 0.37 -8.27
N HIS A 177 12.47 1.68 -8.31
CA HIS A 177 12.79 2.39 -9.55
C HIS A 177 14.26 2.30 -9.95
N THR A 178 15.18 2.13 -8.99
CA THR A 178 16.63 2.23 -9.26
C THR A 178 17.37 0.90 -9.24
N ASN A 179 16.88 -0.11 -8.53
CA ASN A 179 17.66 -1.33 -8.27
C ASN A 179 16.85 -2.62 -8.42
N ASN A 180 15.74 -2.76 -7.68
CA ASN A 180 14.99 -4.00 -7.66
C ASN A 180 13.49 -3.74 -7.62
N ARG A 181 12.86 -3.83 -8.79
CA ARG A 181 11.41 -3.62 -9.00
C ARG A 181 10.52 -4.52 -8.12
N MET A 182 11.02 -5.68 -7.68
CA MET A 182 10.29 -6.62 -6.82
C MET A 182 10.51 -6.40 -5.32
N TRP A 183 11.24 -5.34 -4.93
CA TRP A 183 11.49 -5.03 -3.52
C TRP A 183 10.19 -4.66 -2.79
N ARG A 184 9.96 -5.28 -1.63
CA ARG A 184 8.76 -5.10 -0.80
C ARG A 184 9.01 -4.28 0.47
N LYS A 185 10.15 -4.52 1.12
CA LYS A 185 10.46 -4.14 2.51
C LYS A 185 10.92 -2.68 2.65
N THR A 186 11.13 -2.23 3.88
CA THR A 186 11.89 -0.99 4.18
C THR A 186 13.36 -1.12 3.74
N ARG A 187 14.17 -0.07 3.92
CA ARG A 187 15.60 -0.03 3.55
C ARG A 187 16.57 0.04 4.72
N LYS A 188 16.08 -0.07 5.95
CA LYS A 188 16.91 -0.10 7.16
C LYS A 188 17.79 -1.36 7.21
N PRO A 189 19.12 -1.24 7.30
CA PRO A 189 20.02 -2.38 7.51
C PRO A 189 19.74 -3.08 8.84
N ASN A 190 19.89 -4.40 8.85
CA ASN A 190 19.71 -5.22 10.04
C ASN A 190 21.07 -5.52 10.69
N PRO A 191 21.36 -5.03 11.91
CA PRO A 191 22.64 -5.30 12.58
C PRO A 191 22.92 -6.81 12.68
N GLY A 192 24.14 -7.23 12.30
CA GLY A 192 24.55 -8.63 12.31
C GLY A 192 24.04 -9.47 11.12
N SER A 193 23.42 -8.85 10.11
CA SER A 193 22.93 -9.51 8.90
C SER A 193 23.31 -8.71 7.65
N SER A 194 23.61 -9.41 6.54
CA SER A 194 23.78 -8.78 5.22
C SER A 194 22.45 -8.39 4.56
N CYS A 195 21.34 -8.97 5.01
CA CYS A 195 20.01 -8.69 4.50
C CYS A 195 19.42 -7.40 5.06
N VAL A 196 18.81 -6.61 4.18
CA VAL A 196 18.27 -5.28 4.46
C VAL A 196 16.75 -5.31 4.55
N GLY A 197 16.18 -4.44 5.38
CA GLY A 197 14.77 -4.14 5.42
C GLY A 197 13.95 -5.09 6.29
N VAL A 198 12.84 -4.56 6.77
CA VAL A 198 11.77 -5.20 7.54
C VAL A 198 10.49 -5.15 6.70
N ASP A 199 9.62 -6.16 6.81
CA ASP A 199 8.25 -6.07 6.28
C ASP A 199 7.48 -5.06 7.14
N PRO A 200 7.16 -3.86 6.61
CA PRO A 200 6.49 -2.83 7.40
C PRO A 200 5.09 -3.27 7.84
N ASN A 201 4.42 -4.17 7.11
CA ASN A 201 3.12 -4.73 7.50
C ASN A 201 3.24 -6.02 8.36
N ARG A 202 4.41 -6.24 8.97
CA ARG A 202 4.63 -7.17 10.09
C ARG A 202 5.25 -6.49 11.32
N ASN A 203 5.46 -5.18 11.25
CA ASN A 203 6.19 -4.42 12.27
C ASN A 203 5.28 -3.77 13.32
N TRP A 204 3.96 -3.76 13.13
CA TRP A 204 3.00 -3.16 14.05
C TRP A 204 2.89 -3.90 15.39
N ASP A 205 2.56 -3.18 16.46
CA ASP A 205 2.34 -3.76 17.81
C ASP A 205 0.96 -4.42 17.95
N ALA A 206 0.68 -5.41 17.08
CA ALA A 206 -0.53 -6.22 17.12
C ALA A 206 -0.12 -7.69 17.03
N ALA A 207 -0.04 -8.37 18.18
CA ALA A 207 0.48 -9.74 18.30
C ALA A 207 1.86 -9.91 17.64
N PHE A 208 2.74 -8.93 17.82
CA PHE A 208 4.04 -8.86 17.17
C PHE A 208 4.89 -10.12 17.44
N GLY A 209 5.35 -10.77 16.37
CA GLY A 209 6.12 -12.02 16.47
C GLY A 209 5.30 -13.29 16.59
N GLY A 210 3.98 -13.20 16.48
CA GLY A 210 3.12 -14.36 16.28
C GLY A 210 3.29 -15.03 14.91
N PRO A 211 2.50 -16.10 14.65
CA PRO A 211 2.49 -16.79 13.36
C PRO A 211 2.19 -15.85 12.18
N GLY A 212 2.70 -16.19 11.00
CA GLY A 212 2.54 -15.38 9.78
C GLY A 212 3.58 -14.27 9.61
N ALA A 213 4.61 -14.24 10.46
CA ALA A 213 5.77 -13.35 10.34
C ALA A 213 7.07 -14.12 10.59
N SER A 214 8.15 -13.76 9.89
CA SER A 214 9.46 -14.40 10.06
C SER A 214 10.34 -13.64 11.04
N SER A 215 11.16 -14.36 11.81
CA SER A 215 12.27 -13.79 12.60
C SER A 215 13.60 -13.74 11.84
N THR A 216 13.66 -14.24 10.61
CA THR A 216 14.89 -14.27 9.80
C THR A 216 15.03 -12.99 8.97
N PRO A 217 16.10 -12.17 9.14
CA PRO A 217 16.27 -10.89 8.43
C PRO A 217 16.18 -10.95 6.91
N CYS A 218 16.55 -12.08 6.31
CA CYS A 218 16.49 -12.31 4.87
C CYS A 218 15.10 -12.68 4.35
N SER A 219 14.12 -12.93 5.23
CA SER A 219 12.74 -13.20 4.80
C SER A 219 12.09 -11.94 4.23
N GLU A 220 11.22 -12.11 3.24
CA GLU A 220 10.32 -11.08 2.74
C GLU A 220 9.27 -10.67 3.79
N THR A 221 8.97 -11.56 4.74
CA THR A 221 8.03 -11.35 5.86
C THR A 221 8.74 -11.11 7.20
N TYR A 222 10.00 -10.67 7.17
CA TYR A 222 10.77 -10.39 8.37
C TYR A 222 10.12 -9.28 9.21
N ARG A 223 9.73 -9.59 10.44
CA ARG A 223 8.99 -8.67 11.33
C ARG A 223 9.82 -7.52 11.90
N GLY A 224 11.14 -7.61 11.86
CA GLY A 224 12.03 -6.66 12.55
C GLY A 224 12.37 -7.09 13.99
N PRO A 225 13.27 -6.36 14.66
CA PRO A 225 13.76 -6.73 15.99
C PRO A 225 12.75 -6.48 17.13
N ARG A 226 11.80 -5.56 16.95
CA ARG A 226 10.73 -5.21 17.89
C ARG A 226 9.58 -4.53 17.15
N ALA A 227 8.41 -4.47 17.78
CA ALA A 227 7.29 -3.71 17.23
C ALA A 227 7.66 -2.22 17.06
N ASN A 228 7.15 -1.62 15.99
CA ASN A 228 7.37 -0.24 15.57
C ASN A 228 8.87 0.12 15.49
N SER A 229 9.72 -0.83 15.06
CA SER A 229 11.15 -0.61 14.86
C SER A 229 11.46 0.23 13.63
N GLU A 230 10.56 0.25 12.66
CA GLU A 230 10.73 0.99 11.41
C GLU A 230 10.24 2.42 11.58
N PRO A 231 11.06 3.44 11.23
CA PRO A 231 10.69 4.83 11.42
C PRO A 231 9.44 5.21 10.61
N GLU A 232 9.21 4.58 9.46
CA GLU A 232 8.02 4.75 8.63
C GLU A 232 6.75 4.33 9.40
N VAL A 233 6.76 3.14 10.00
CA VAL A 233 5.64 2.62 10.81
C VAL A 233 5.46 3.45 12.08
N LYS A 234 6.56 3.80 12.75
CA LYS A 234 6.54 4.57 13.99
C LYS A 234 5.92 5.97 13.79
N ALA A 235 6.18 6.61 12.65
CA ALA A 235 5.62 7.92 12.33
C ALA A 235 4.09 7.88 12.23
N ILE A 236 3.52 6.84 11.62
CA ILE A 236 2.06 6.66 11.53
C ILE A 236 1.47 6.38 12.91
N VAL A 237 2.11 5.50 13.70
CA VAL A 237 1.68 5.21 15.08
C VAL A 237 1.63 6.50 15.90
N ASP A 238 2.69 7.31 15.85
CA ASP A 238 2.78 8.58 16.59
C ASP A 238 1.74 9.59 16.10
N PHE A 239 1.52 9.68 14.79
CA PHE A 239 0.50 10.54 14.20
C PHE A 239 -0.91 10.15 14.67
N VAL A 240 -1.28 8.87 14.55
CA VAL A 240 -2.62 8.38 14.93
C VAL A 240 -2.86 8.58 16.43
N GLN A 241 -1.87 8.27 17.27
CA GLN A 241 -1.97 8.45 18.72
C GLN A 241 -2.05 9.92 19.13
N SER A 242 -1.24 10.78 18.52
CA SER A 242 -1.25 12.22 18.82
C SER A 242 -2.50 12.93 18.31
N HIS A 243 -3.04 12.52 17.16
CA HIS A 243 -4.32 13.00 16.66
C HIS A 243 -5.47 12.58 17.58
N GLY A 244 -5.45 11.34 18.08
CA GLY A 244 -6.38 10.82 19.10
C GLY A 244 -7.84 10.64 18.65
N ASN A 245 -8.19 11.09 17.44
CA ASN A 245 -9.57 11.09 16.94
C ASN A 245 -9.71 10.55 15.50
N ILE A 246 -8.86 9.60 15.10
CA ILE A 246 -9.03 8.85 13.83
C ILE A 246 -10.18 7.85 13.98
N LYS A 247 -11.11 7.80 13.02
CA LYS A 247 -12.34 6.98 13.05
C LYS A 247 -12.34 5.84 12.04
N ALA A 248 -11.63 5.99 10.93
CA ALA A 248 -11.43 4.93 9.95
C ALA A 248 -9.96 4.90 9.54
N PHE A 249 -9.45 3.71 9.25
CA PHE A 249 -8.08 3.47 8.82
C PHE A 249 -8.10 2.47 7.66
N VAL A 250 -7.64 2.90 6.49
CA VAL A 250 -7.63 2.10 5.26
C VAL A 250 -6.20 2.04 4.72
N SER A 251 -5.56 0.87 4.84
CA SER A 251 -4.26 0.60 4.23
C SER A 251 -4.45 -0.19 2.95
N ILE A 252 -3.99 0.35 1.82
CA ILE A 252 -4.29 -0.15 0.48
C ILE A 252 -3.08 -0.92 -0.06
N HIS A 253 -3.38 -2.13 -0.57
CA HIS A 253 -2.40 -3.09 -1.06
C HIS A 253 -2.73 -3.60 -2.46
N SER A 254 -1.75 -4.26 -3.08
CA SER A 254 -1.97 -5.10 -4.25
C SER A 254 -1.19 -6.41 -4.18
N TYR A 255 -1.63 -7.50 -4.83
CA TYR A 255 -2.81 -7.67 -5.67
C TYR A 255 -3.86 -8.53 -4.94
N SER A 256 -4.64 -9.31 -5.69
CA SER A 256 -5.60 -10.33 -5.23
C SER A 256 -7.07 -9.91 -5.09
N GLN A 257 -7.41 -8.63 -5.33
CA GLN A 257 -8.81 -8.14 -5.33
C GLN A 257 -9.57 -8.55 -4.06
N MET A 258 -9.07 -8.09 -2.91
CA MET A 258 -9.64 -8.39 -1.60
C MET A 258 -9.95 -7.13 -0.81
N LEU A 259 -11.10 -7.10 -0.14
CA LEU A 259 -11.41 -6.10 0.88
C LEU A 259 -11.44 -6.78 2.25
N LEU A 260 -10.48 -6.43 3.11
CA LEU A 260 -10.21 -7.16 4.34
C LEU A 260 -10.44 -6.31 5.58
N TYR A 261 -10.83 -6.97 6.67
CA TYR A 261 -10.95 -6.34 7.98
C TYR A 261 -10.31 -7.22 9.07
N PRO A 262 -10.11 -6.71 10.30
CA PRO A 262 -9.45 -7.47 11.36
C PRO A 262 -10.17 -8.78 11.75
N TYR A 263 -9.46 -9.79 12.24
CA TYR A 263 -8.02 -9.83 12.51
C TYR A 263 -7.25 -10.68 11.49
N GLY A 264 -5.95 -10.45 11.40
CA GLY A 264 -5.01 -11.31 10.65
C GLY A 264 -4.22 -12.28 11.55
N TYR A 265 -4.02 -11.94 12.83
CA TYR A 265 -3.17 -12.71 13.75
C TYR A 265 -3.93 -13.76 14.59
N THR A 266 -5.26 -13.77 14.54
CA THR A 266 -6.09 -14.70 15.31
C THR A 266 -7.38 -15.03 14.57
N LYS A 267 -7.86 -16.27 14.72
CA LYS A 267 -9.17 -16.72 14.20
C LYS A 267 -10.35 -16.26 15.04
N THR A 268 -10.09 -15.69 16.23
CA THR A 268 -11.15 -15.09 17.04
C THR A 268 -11.68 -13.86 16.31
N PRO A 269 -12.98 -13.77 16.01
CA PRO A 269 -13.50 -12.62 15.30
C PRO A 269 -13.38 -11.32 16.11
N CYS A 270 -13.30 -10.19 15.40
CA CYS A 270 -13.40 -8.88 16.04
C CYS A 270 -14.82 -8.65 16.58
N LYS A 271 -14.92 -7.80 17.61
CA LYS A 271 -16.20 -7.48 18.28
C LYS A 271 -17.27 -7.03 17.29
N ASP A 272 -16.87 -6.22 16.32
CA ASP A 272 -17.77 -5.56 15.36
C ASP A 272 -17.80 -6.31 14.01
N GLN A 273 -17.49 -7.62 14.00
CA GLN A 273 -17.40 -8.42 12.77
C GLN A 273 -18.66 -8.30 11.89
N ALA A 274 -19.86 -8.36 12.47
CA ALA A 274 -21.10 -8.32 11.70
C ALA A 274 -21.27 -6.99 10.94
N GLU A 275 -20.94 -5.87 11.58
CA GLU A 275 -20.98 -4.53 10.98
C GLU A 275 -19.93 -4.40 9.87
N LEU A 276 -18.68 -4.80 10.15
CA LEU A 276 -17.60 -4.73 9.17
C LEU A 276 -17.83 -5.64 7.97
N HIS A 277 -18.44 -6.81 8.17
CA HIS A 277 -18.75 -7.74 7.10
C HIS A 277 -19.81 -7.17 6.15
N GLU A 278 -20.86 -6.56 6.70
CA GLU A 278 -21.91 -5.91 5.90
C GLU A 278 -21.37 -4.66 5.19
N LEU A 279 -20.56 -3.84 5.86
CA LEU A 279 -19.87 -2.71 5.25
C LEU A 279 -18.98 -3.16 4.08
N ALA A 280 -18.19 -4.21 4.27
CA ALA A 280 -17.33 -4.74 3.22
C ALA A 280 -18.15 -5.26 2.03
N ARG A 281 -19.26 -5.95 2.29
CA ARG A 281 -20.19 -6.43 1.25
C ARG A 281 -20.76 -5.27 0.43
N GLN A 282 -21.19 -4.19 1.08
CA GLN A 282 -21.70 -3.00 0.38
C GLN A 282 -20.61 -2.33 -0.45
N ALA A 283 -19.43 -2.12 0.13
CA ALA A 283 -18.30 -1.50 -0.56
C ALA A 283 -17.87 -2.27 -1.82
N ILE A 284 -17.78 -3.61 -1.75
CA ILE A 284 -17.44 -4.40 -2.95
C ILE A 284 -18.57 -4.44 -3.99
N THR A 285 -19.83 -4.31 -3.58
CA THR A 285 -20.98 -4.25 -4.49
C THR A 285 -20.90 -2.96 -5.31
N GLU A 286 -20.65 -1.82 -4.63
CA GLU A 286 -20.45 -0.53 -5.30
C GLU A 286 -19.20 -0.53 -6.19
N LEU A 287 -18.09 -1.10 -5.74
CA LEU A 287 -16.88 -1.23 -6.55
C LEU A 287 -17.13 -2.03 -7.83
N SER A 288 -17.87 -3.14 -7.73
CA SER A 288 -18.21 -3.99 -8.87
C SER A 288 -19.16 -3.30 -9.86
N SER A 289 -19.90 -2.27 -9.46
CA SER A 289 -20.89 -1.61 -10.33
C SER A 289 -20.25 -0.92 -11.56
N LEU A 290 -19.00 -0.47 -11.45
CA LEU A 290 -18.34 0.32 -12.49
C LEU A 290 -17.73 -0.55 -13.60
N TYR A 291 -17.01 -1.61 -13.22
CA TYR A 291 -16.24 -2.45 -14.16
C TYR A 291 -16.44 -3.96 -13.96
N ASN A 292 -17.40 -4.37 -13.13
CA ASN A 292 -17.69 -5.77 -12.79
C ASN A 292 -16.49 -6.54 -12.20
N THR A 293 -15.52 -5.82 -11.63
CA THR A 293 -14.35 -6.42 -10.97
C THR A 293 -14.78 -7.12 -9.68
N GLN A 294 -14.54 -8.42 -9.61
CA GLN A 294 -14.98 -9.26 -8.50
C GLN A 294 -13.99 -9.22 -7.33
N TYR A 295 -14.47 -8.91 -6.13
CA TYR A 295 -13.66 -8.89 -4.92
C TYR A 295 -14.10 -9.98 -3.93
N ARG A 296 -13.12 -10.58 -3.24
CA ARG A 296 -13.39 -11.36 -2.01
C ARG A 296 -13.35 -10.42 -0.81
N TYR A 297 -14.10 -10.74 0.24
CA TYR A 297 -14.07 -9.97 1.48
C TYR A 297 -14.23 -10.85 2.71
N GLY A 298 -13.76 -10.36 3.85
CA GLY A 298 -13.77 -11.11 5.11
C GLY A 298 -12.67 -10.67 6.06
N SER A 299 -12.53 -11.40 7.17
CA SER A 299 -11.39 -11.16 8.06
C SER A 299 -10.10 -11.62 7.38
N ILE A 300 -9.00 -10.89 7.61
CA ILE A 300 -7.70 -11.18 6.97
C ILE A 300 -7.34 -12.68 7.06
N ILE A 301 -7.42 -13.27 8.26
CA ILE A 301 -7.00 -14.67 8.50
C ILE A 301 -7.88 -15.73 7.82
N THR A 302 -9.11 -15.39 7.41
CA THR A 302 -10.04 -16.32 6.78
C THR A 302 -10.09 -16.17 5.26
N THR A 303 -9.55 -15.07 4.73
CA THR A 303 -9.69 -14.71 3.32
C THR A 303 -8.37 -14.86 2.57
N ILE A 304 -7.24 -14.58 3.21
CA ILE A 304 -5.87 -14.84 2.74
C ILE A 304 -5.47 -16.26 3.15
#